data_AF-A0A7C4DJU7-F1
#
_entry.id   AF-A0A7C4DJU7-F1
#
_cell.length_a   1.000
_cell.length_b   1.000
_cell.length_c   1.000
_cell.angle_alpha   90.00
_cell.angle_beta   90.00
_cell.angle_gamma   90.00
#
_symmetry.space_group_name_H-M   'P 1'
#
loop_
_entity.id
_entity.type
_entity.pdbx_description
1 polymer ?
#
loop_
_entity_poly.entity_id
_entity_poly.type
_entity_poly.pdbx_seq_one_letter_code
_entity_poly.pdbx_strand_id
1 'polypeptide(L)'
;MTHVQSRPHLPHRGLEELAVPGGLEAKALASGACKAYVEDLRQEFLTDYVFPTMLAGATYEHEYLLGTSFARPLIARRQVEIAELEGADAVAHGCTGKGNDQVRFELTVQALNPRLRIIAPWREW
;
A
#
# COMPACT_ATOMS: atom_id res chain seq x y z
N MET A 1 -9.11 -23.26 27.04
CA MET A 1 -9.18 -23.63 25.60
C MET A 1 -10.28 -22.78 24.98
N THR A 2 -9.94 -21.62 24.43
CA THR A 2 -10.89 -20.74 23.75
C THR A 2 -10.89 -21.08 22.27
N HIS A 3 -12.00 -21.65 21.80
CA HIS A 3 -12.26 -21.90 20.38
C HIS A 3 -12.36 -20.56 19.63
N VAL A 4 -11.40 -20.30 18.74
CA VAL A 4 -11.54 -19.29 17.68
C VAL A 4 -12.36 -19.94 16.57
N GLN A 5 -13.60 -19.47 16.37
CA GLN A 5 -14.41 -19.85 15.21
C GLN A 5 -13.81 -19.20 13.96
N SER A 6 -13.25 -20.03 13.07
CA SER A 6 -12.87 -19.62 11.73
C SER A 6 -14.12 -19.30 10.91
N ARG A 7 -14.16 -18.11 10.30
CA ARG A 7 -15.27 -17.70 9.42
C ARG A 7 -15.29 -18.58 8.16
N PRO A 8 -16.48 -18.91 7.62
CA PRO A 8 -16.58 -19.75 6.43
C PRO A 8 -16.09 -19.02 5.18
N HIS A 9 -15.33 -19.73 4.34
CA HIS A 9 -14.90 -19.31 3.02
C HIS A 9 -16.10 -19.36 2.06
N LEU A 10 -16.58 -18.19 1.61
CA LEU A 10 -17.58 -18.11 0.55
C LEU A 10 -16.94 -18.38 -0.82
N PRO A 11 -17.63 -19.06 -1.75
CA PRO A 11 -17.09 -19.36 -3.06
C PRO A 11 -17.06 -18.08 -3.92
N HIS A 12 -15.86 -17.68 -4.33
CA HIS A 12 -15.63 -16.58 -5.26
C HIS A 12 -16.04 -17.01 -6.68
N ARG A 13 -17.24 -16.60 -7.14
CA ARG A 13 -17.56 -16.58 -8.58
C ARG A 13 -17.56 -15.13 -9.06
N GLY A 14 -16.60 -14.77 -9.92
CA GLY A 14 -16.77 -13.63 -10.84
C GLY A 14 -15.66 -12.58 -10.95
N LEU A 15 -14.40 -12.82 -10.56
CA LEU A 15 -13.30 -11.83 -10.71
C LEU A 15 -11.93 -12.45 -11.05
N GLU A 16 -11.87 -13.57 -11.78
CA GLU A 16 -10.62 -14.29 -12.05
C GLU A 16 -9.70 -13.67 -13.13
N GLU A 17 -10.00 -12.50 -13.71
CA GLU A 17 -9.27 -12.02 -14.90
C GLU A 17 -8.78 -10.57 -14.86
N LEU A 18 -8.33 -10.12 -13.70
CA LEU A 18 -7.42 -8.97 -13.61
C LEU A 18 -6.13 -9.48 -12.95
N ALA A 19 -5.30 -10.17 -13.73
CA ALA A 19 -4.06 -10.74 -13.26
C ALA A 19 -3.08 -9.62 -12.83
N VAL A 20 -2.47 -9.78 -11.66
CA VAL A 20 -1.30 -8.98 -11.28
C VAL A 20 -0.21 -9.24 -12.33
N PRO A 21 0.47 -8.21 -12.88
CA PRO A 21 1.48 -8.42 -13.92
C PRO A 21 2.51 -9.46 -13.50
N GLY A 22 2.61 -10.55 -14.26
CA GLY A 22 3.61 -11.59 -14.02
C GLY A 22 5.04 -11.05 -14.13
N GLY A 23 5.97 -11.66 -13.39
CA GLY A 23 7.41 -11.37 -13.52
C GLY A 23 7.95 -10.23 -12.65
N LEU A 24 7.13 -9.57 -11.85
CA LEU A 24 7.60 -8.55 -10.89
C LEU A 24 8.56 -9.12 -9.85
N GLU A 25 8.26 -10.29 -9.30
CA GLU A 25 9.12 -11.00 -8.34
C GLU A 25 10.46 -11.36 -8.98
N ALA A 26 10.42 -11.97 -10.17
CA ALA A 26 11.63 -12.34 -10.92
C ALA A 26 12.49 -11.10 -11.22
N LYS A 27 11.88 -9.99 -11.61
CA LYS A 27 12.59 -8.73 -11.84
C LYS A 27 13.21 -8.16 -10.57
N ALA A 28 12.49 -8.19 -9.44
CA ALA A 28 13.00 -7.70 -8.16
C ALA A 28 14.22 -8.50 -7.71
N LEU A 29 14.15 -9.83 -7.76
CA LEU A 29 15.26 -10.72 -7.42
C LEU A 29 16.46 -10.52 -8.36
N ALA A 30 16.20 -10.42 -9.68
CA ALA A 30 17.25 -10.13 -10.66
C ALA A 30 17.91 -8.75 -10.48
N SER A 31 17.22 -7.81 -9.81
CA SER A 31 17.73 -6.48 -9.48
C SER A 31 18.44 -6.43 -8.11
N GLY A 32 18.57 -7.58 -7.41
CA GLY A 32 19.31 -7.69 -6.15
C GLY A 32 18.46 -7.70 -4.88
N ALA A 33 17.13 -7.77 -4.99
CA ALA A 33 16.28 -7.96 -3.80
C ALA A 33 16.49 -9.36 -3.19
N CYS A 34 16.53 -9.46 -1.87
CA CYS A 34 16.57 -10.76 -1.17
C CYS A 34 15.20 -11.45 -1.11
N LYS A 35 14.12 -10.68 -1.22
CA LYS A 35 12.72 -11.13 -1.16
C LYS A 35 11.83 -10.15 -1.91
N ALA A 36 10.71 -10.63 -2.43
CA ALA A 36 9.71 -9.81 -3.11
C ALA A 36 8.31 -10.14 -2.58
N TYR A 37 7.48 -9.11 -2.41
CA TYR A 37 6.08 -9.21 -2.02
C TYR A 37 5.21 -8.62 -3.13
N VAL A 38 4.21 -9.37 -3.57
CA VAL A 38 3.23 -8.94 -4.57
C VAL A 38 1.85 -9.08 -3.95
N GLU A 39 1.33 -7.96 -3.46
CA GLU A 39 0.11 -7.93 -2.64
C GLU A 39 -1.10 -7.50 -3.48
N ASP A 40 -2.15 -8.31 -3.49
CA ASP A 40 -3.44 -7.93 -4.05
C ASP A 40 -4.29 -7.18 -3.01
N LEU A 41 -4.24 -5.85 -3.08
CA LEU A 41 -4.97 -4.96 -2.17
C LEU A 41 -6.24 -4.38 -2.81
N ARG A 42 -6.70 -4.90 -3.95
CA ARG A 42 -7.80 -4.27 -4.72
C ARG A 42 -9.11 -4.25 -3.95
N GLN A 43 -9.46 -5.37 -3.30
CA GLN A 43 -10.71 -5.46 -2.55
C GLN A 43 -10.69 -4.49 -1.36
N GLU A 44 -9.60 -4.47 -0.60
CA GLU A 44 -9.42 -3.56 0.53
C GLU A 44 -9.42 -2.09 0.09
N PHE A 45 -8.75 -1.79 -1.03
CA PHE A 45 -8.78 -0.46 -1.62
C PHE A 45 -10.21 0.00 -1.92
N LEU A 46 -11.03 -0.88 -2.50
CA LEU A 46 -12.43 -0.55 -2.80
C LEU A 46 -13.25 -0.34 -1.52
N THR A 47 -13.20 -1.29 -0.59
CA THR A 47 -14.07 -1.29 0.59
C THR A 47 -13.70 -0.24 1.62
N ASP A 48 -12.41 0.00 1.82
CA ASP A 48 -11.92 0.77 2.97
C ASP A 48 -11.49 2.18 2.59
N TYR A 49 -11.26 2.44 1.29
CA TYR A 49 -10.80 3.74 0.81
C TYR A 49 -11.76 4.34 -0.22
N VAL A 50 -12.04 3.65 -1.33
CA VAL A 50 -12.84 4.20 -2.45
C VAL A 50 -14.28 4.45 -2.03
N PHE A 51 -15.00 3.43 -1.54
CA PHE A 51 -16.42 3.59 -1.21
C PHE A 51 -16.67 4.61 -0.10
N PRO A 52 -15.91 4.63 1.02
CA PRO A 52 -16.07 5.67 2.03
C PRO A 52 -15.81 7.08 1.49
N THR A 53 -14.77 7.26 0.67
CA THR A 53 -14.43 8.56 0.07
C THR A 53 -15.53 9.05 -0.88
N MET A 54 -16.11 8.14 -1.66
CA MET A 54 -17.21 8.45 -2.56
C MET A 54 -18.49 8.81 -1.80
N LEU A 55 -18.83 8.07 -0.74
CA LEU A 55 -19.98 8.35 0.12
C LEU A 55 -19.85 9.71 0.83
N ALA A 56 -18.63 10.13 1.15
CA ALA A 56 -18.34 11.45 1.71
C ALA A 56 -18.47 12.60 0.68
N GLY A 57 -18.66 12.29 -0.61
CA GLY A 57 -18.70 13.29 -1.67
C GLY A 57 -17.35 14.02 -1.85
N ALA A 58 -16.24 13.38 -1.49
CA ALA A 58 -14.94 14.03 -1.46
C ALA A 58 -14.46 14.38 -2.87
N THR A 59 -14.20 15.66 -3.08
CA THR A 59 -13.60 16.21 -4.31
C THR A 59 -12.54 17.22 -3.92
N TYR A 60 -11.44 17.25 -4.66
CA TYR A 60 -10.41 18.27 -4.52
C TYR A 60 -10.59 19.31 -5.62
N GLU A 61 -10.66 20.59 -5.22
CA GLU A 61 -10.89 21.72 -6.13
C GLU A 61 -12.09 21.52 -7.06
N HIS A 62 -13.12 20.82 -6.57
CA HIS A 62 -14.37 20.50 -7.27
C HIS A 62 -14.24 19.67 -8.57
N GLU A 63 -13.04 19.17 -8.89
CA GLU A 63 -12.78 18.46 -10.15
C GLU A 63 -12.10 17.10 -9.92
N TYR A 64 -11.16 17.01 -8.98
CA TYR A 64 -10.35 15.81 -8.81
C TYR A 64 -10.89 14.86 -7.75
N LEU A 65 -11.17 13.60 -8.15
CA LEU A 65 -11.73 12.54 -7.30
C LEU A 65 -10.71 11.82 -6.42
N LEU A 66 -9.54 12.41 -6.16
CA LEU A 66 -8.57 11.95 -5.15
C LEU A 66 -7.99 10.53 -5.34
N GLY A 67 -8.22 9.86 -6.48
CA GLY A 67 -7.88 8.44 -6.67
C GLY A 67 -6.43 8.07 -6.35
N THR A 68 -5.48 8.94 -6.70
CA THR A 68 -4.08 8.75 -6.32
C THR A 68 -3.86 8.99 -4.83
N SER A 69 -4.47 10.03 -4.28
CA SER A 69 -4.26 10.50 -2.91
C SER A 69 -4.54 9.41 -1.87
N PHE A 70 -5.72 8.79 -1.90
CA PHE A 70 -6.11 7.81 -0.88
C PHE A 70 -5.60 6.39 -1.16
N ALA A 71 -5.00 6.12 -2.33
CA ALA A 71 -4.25 4.89 -2.56
C ALA A 71 -2.91 4.86 -1.79
N ARG A 72 -2.28 6.03 -1.55
CA ARG A 72 -0.96 6.11 -0.91
C ARG A 72 -0.95 5.63 0.54
N PRO A 73 -1.93 6.00 1.39
CA PRO A 73 -2.00 5.48 2.75
C PRO A 73 -2.12 3.94 2.80
N LEU A 74 -2.89 3.32 1.90
CA LEU A 74 -3.00 1.86 1.82
C LEU A 74 -1.65 1.20 1.52
N ILE A 75 -0.93 1.70 0.51
CA ILE A 75 0.38 1.17 0.12
C ILE A 75 1.40 1.39 1.23
N ALA A 76 1.44 2.58 1.82
CA ALA A 76 2.34 2.92 2.91
C ALA A 76 2.08 2.06 4.16
N ARG A 77 0.80 1.84 4.51
CA ARG A 77 0.44 0.94 5.61
C ARG A 77 0.91 -0.49 5.35
N ARG A 78 0.68 -1.03 4.14
CA ARG A 78 1.17 -2.38 3.81
C ARG A 78 2.70 -2.46 3.84
N GLN A 79 3.39 -1.39 3.46
CA GLN A 79 4.84 -1.31 3.58
C GLN A 79 5.32 -1.35 5.04
N VAL A 80 4.64 -0.66 5.96
CA VAL A 80 4.92 -0.72 7.40
C VAL A 80 4.69 -2.13 7.95
N GLU A 81 3.57 -2.77 7.60
CA GLU A 81 3.26 -4.14 8.02
C GLU A 81 4.31 -5.15 7.56
N ILE A 82 4.78 -5.04 6.31
CA ILE A 82 5.85 -5.91 5.79
C ILE A 82 7.19 -5.60 6.48
N ALA A 83 7.50 -4.33 6.74
CA ALA A 83 8.70 -3.96 7.48
C ALA A 83 8.70 -4.57 8.89
N GLU A 84 7.56 -4.55 9.58
CA GLU A 84 7.41 -5.18 10.89
C GLU A 84 7.52 -6.70 10.83
N LEU A 85 6.91 -7.33 9.82
CA LEU A 85 6.98 -8.78 9.60
C LEU A 85 8.42 -9.25 9.37
N GLU A 86 9.19 -8.49 8.59
CA GLU A 86 10.58 -8.83 8.25
C GLU A 86 11.59 -8.31 9.29
N GLY A 87 11.14 -7.55 10.31
CA GLY A 87 12.02 -6.93 11.29
C GLY A 87 12.96 -5.87 10.69
N ALA A 88 12.50 -5.16 9.66
CA ALA A 88 13.27 -4.12 8.99
C ALA A 88 13.31 -2.81 9.81
N ASP A 89 14.46 -2.13 9.78
CA ASP A 89 14.66 -0.85 10.48
C ASP A 89 14.19 0.37 9.67
N ALA A 90 13.90 0.17 8.38
CA ALA A 90 13.62 1.26 7.45
C ALA A 90 12.64 0.85 6.34
N VAL A 91 11.99 1.86 5.77
CA VAL A 91 11.19 1.78 4.54
C VAL A 91 11.69 2.79 3.53
N ALA A 92 11.55 2.48 2.24
CA ALA A 92 11.99 3.36 1.16
C ALA A 92 10.89 3.61 0.13
N HIS A 93 10.87 4.80 -0.47
CA HIS A 93 9.95 5.11 -1.57
C HIS A 93 10.62 5.90 -2.70
N GLY A 94 10.08 5.75 -3.91
CA GLY A 94 10.57 6.40 -5.13
C GLY A 94 9.93 7.75 -5.47
N CYS A 95 9.14 8.34 -4.56
CA CYS A 95 8.50 9.65 -4.82
C CYS A 95 9.53 10.76 -5.02
N THR A 96 9.25 11.70 -5.93
CA THR A 96 10.10 12.88 -6.16
C THR A 96 9.92 13.93 -5.05
N GLY A 97 10.94 14.78 -4.85
CA GLY A 97 10.92 15.83 -3.83
C GLY A 97 9.95 17.01 -4.08
N LYS A 98 9.26 17.04 -5.22
CA LYS A 98 8.32 18.13 -5.59
C LYS A 98 6.85 17.70 -5.58
N GLY A 99 6.56 16.41 -5.42
CA GLY A 99 5.21 15.86 -5.49
C GLY A 99 4.54 15.66 -4.14
N ASN A 100 3.22 15.54 -4.14
CA ASN A 100 2.41 15.28 -2.95
C ASN A 100 2.58 13.85 -2.41
N ASP A 101 3.00 12.90 -3.24
CA ASP A 101 3.09 11.49 -2.85
C ASP A 101 4.12 11.24 -1.75
N GLN A 102 5.23 11.98 -1.73
CA GLN A 102 6.23 11.88 -0.64
C GLN A 102 5.56 12.17 0.71
N VAL A 103 4.75 13.23 0.77
CA VAL A 103 4.06 13.67 2.00
C VAL A 103 3.06 12.60 2.44
N ARG A 104 2.31 12.03 1.49
CA ARG A 104 1.31 10.99 1.78
C ARG A 104 1.94 9.72 2.32
N PHE A 105 3.02 9.24 1.71
CA PHE A 105 3.76 8.08 2.21
C PHE A 105 4.36 8.35 3.58
N GLU A 106 5.10 9.46 3.72
CA GLU A 106 5.87 9.75 4.91
C GLU A 106 4.99 10.00 6.14
N LEU A 107 3.89 10.76 5.97
CA LEU A 107 2.94 10.97 7.06
C LEU A 107 2.26 9.68 7.48
N THR A 108 1.91 8.78 6.54
CA THR A 108 1.35 7.47 6.90
C THR A 108 2.37 6.60 7.65
N VAL A 109 3.62 6.53 7.19
CA VAL A 109 4.67 5.77 7.88
C VAL A 109 4.89 6.33 9.29
N GLN A 110 5.03 7.65 9.43
CA GLN A 110 5.24 8.30 10.73
C GLN A 110 4.04 8.10 11.67
N ALA A 111 2.82 8.10 11.15
CA ALA A 111 1.61 7.88 11.95
C ALA A 111 1.48 6.43 12.45
N LEU A 112 1.91 5.45 11.65
CA LEU A 112 1.76 4.03 11.99
C LEU A 112 2.94 3.50 12.79
N ASN A 113 4.16 3.85 12.39
CA ASN A 113 5.38 3.42 13.07
C ASN A 113 6.50 4.47 12.93
N PRO A 114 6.57 5.45 13.86
CA PRO A 114 7.57 6.52 13.82
C PRO A 114 9.01 6.06 14.08
N ARG A 115 9.22 4.77 14.41
CA ARG A 115 10.57 4.20 14.61
C ARG A 115 11.22 3.78 13.30
N LEU A 116 10.43 3.54 12.25
CA LEU A 116 10.97 3.19 10.94
C LEU A 116 11.67 4.40 10.33
N ARG A 117 12.94 4.24 9.96
CA ARG A 117 13.63 5.25 9.16
C ARG A 117 13.03 5.29 7.77
N ILE A 118 12.75 6.48 7.25
CA ILE A 118 12.31 6.66 5.87
C ILE A 118 13.51 7.03 5.01
N ILE A 119 13.66 6.33 3.89
CA ILE A 119 14.71 6.57 2.89
C ILE A 119 14.04 7.06 1.60
N ALA A 120 14.36 8.28 1.17
CA ALA A 120 13.78 8.89 -0.03
C ALA A 120 14.89 9.27 -1.04
N PRO A 121 15.40 8.31 -1.84
CA PRO A 121 16.54 8.51 -2.75
C PRO A 121 16.41 9.74 -3.64
N TRP A 122 15.25 9.94 -4.28
CA TRP A 122 15.00 11.06 -5.19
C TRP A 122 15.00 12.44 -4.55
N ARG A 123 15.06 12.53 -3.22
CA ARG A 123 15.17 13.78 -2.46
C ARG A 123 16.55 13.94 -1.83
N GLU A 124 17.20 12.83 -1.48
CA GLU A 124 18.44 12.82 -0.71
C GLU A 124 19.71 12.69 -1.58
N TRP A 125 19.62 12.10 -2.77
CA TRP A 125 20.75 11.77 -3.64
C TRP A 125 20.61 12.43 -5.03
#